data_AF-A0A4P5WUK2-F1
#
_entry.id   AF-A0A4P5WUK2-F1
#
_cell.length_a   1.000
_cell.length_b   1.000
_cell.length_c   1.000
_cell.angle_alpha   90.00
_cell.angle_beta   90.00
_cell.angle_gamma   90.00
#
_symmetry.space_group_name_H-M   'P 1'
#
loop_
_entity.id
_entity.type
_entity.pdbx_description
1 polymer ?
#
loop_
_entity_poly.entity_id
_entity_poly.type
_entity_poly.pdbx_seq_one_letter_code
_entity_poly.pdbx_strand_id
1 'polypeptide(L)' 'MSLSLSQFGIDRLDAQQRVELIGLIWDSLPDDAPYTPPDWHIQELDRRIAAADANPGAAEPWETVLARLSRSS' A
#
# COMPACT_ATOMS: atom_id res chain seq x y z
N MET A 1 9.41 21.96 6.20
CA MET A 1 8.10 22.44 6.72
C MET A 1 7.15 21.26 6.76
N SER A 2 6.32 21.12 7.79
CA SER A 2 5.30 20.07 7.87
C SER A 2 4.06 20.51 7.11
N LEU A 3 3.58 19.66 6.18
CA LEU A 3 2.29 19.84 5.53
C LEU A 3 1.15 19.56 6.52
N SER A 4 0.03 20.27 6.40
CA SER A 4 -1.19 20.00 7.20
C SER A 4 -2.41 19.81 6.29
N LEU A 5 -3.38 19.00 6.74
CA LEU A 5 -4.59 18.75 5.95
C LEU A 5 -5.41 20.02 5.72
N SER A 6 -5.51 20.89 6.73
CA SER A 6 -6.24 22.16 6.63
C SER A 6 -5.62 23.14 5.63
N GLN A 7 -4.30 23.12 5.44
CA GLN A 7 -3.63 23.93 4.41
C GLN A 7 -4.14 23.60 2.99
N PHE A 8 -4.54 22.36 2.76
CA PHE A 8 -5.04 21.88 1.47
C PHE A 8 -6.56 21.69 1.45
N GLY A 9 -7.27 22.08 2.52
CA GLY A 9 -8.71 21.89 2.66
C GLY A 9 -9.18 20.44 2.72
N ILE A 10 -8.25 19.49 2.94
CA ILE A 10 -8.53 18.04 2.97
C ILE A 10 -9.32 17.66 4.23
N ASP A 11 -9.23 18.48 5.27
CA ASP A 11 -10.02 18.34 6.50
C ASP A 11 -11.53 18.44 6.27
N ARG A 12 -11.97 19.11 5.20
CA ARG A 12 -13.38 19.26 4.80
C ARG A 12 -13.91 18.09 3.97
N LEU A 13 -13.03 17.24 3.45
CA LEU A 13 -13.40 16.08 2.65
C LEU A 13 -13.90 14.97 3.56
N ASP A 14 -14.94 14.26 3.11
CA ASP A 14 -15.36 13.01 3.73
C ASP A 14 -14.36 11.87 3.44
N ALA A 15 -14.58 10.70 4.05
CA ALA A 15 -13.66 9.57 3.92
C ALA A 15 -13.53 9.08 2.46
N GLN A 16 -14.61 9.10 1.69
CA GLN A 16 -14.61 8.62 0.30
C GLN A 16 -13.84 9.59 -0.60
N GLN A 17 -14.10 10.89 -0.47
CA GLN A 17 -13.39 11.94 -1.20
C GLN A 17 -11.89 11.95 -0.89
N ARG A 18 -11.50 11.64 0.35
CA ARG A 18 -10.08 11.50 0.72
C ARG A 18 -9.42 10.32 0.02
N VAL A 19 -10.11 9.18 -0.09
CA VAL A 19 -9.60 8.01 -0.81
C VAL A 19 -9.46 8.30 -2.31
N GLU A 20 -10.45 8.96 -2.91
CA GLU A 20 -10.38 9.41 -4.29
C GLU A 20 -9.19 10.35 -4.53
N LEU A 21 -9.00 11.33 -3.64
CA LEU A 21 -7.86 12.25 -3.69
C LEU A 21 -6.51 11.53 -3.56
N ILE A 22 -6.40 10.51 -2.71
CA ILE A 22 -5.18 9.69 -2.61
C ILE A 22 -4.85 9.06 -3.96
N GLY A 23 -5.86 8.52 -4.66
CA GLY A 23 -5.69 7.96 -6.01
C GLY A 23 -5.20 9.01 -7.01
N LEU A 24 -5.87 10.17 -7.07
CA LEU A 24 -5.47 11.25 -7.99
C LEU A 24 -4.04 11.76 -7.73
N ILE A 25 -3.65 11.89 -6.46
CA ILE A 25 -2.27 12.28 -6.11
C ILE A 25 -1.30 11.20 -6.57
N TRP A 26 -1.61 9.94 -6.30
CA TRP A 26 -0.79 8.80 -6.69
C TRP A 26 -0.57 8.76 -8.20
N ASP A 27 -1.64 8.88 -8.99
CA ASP A 27 -1.61 8.88 -10.45
C ASP A 27 -0.89 10.10 -11.04
N SER A 28 -0.75 11.19 -10.28
CA SER A 28 -0.03 12.39 -10.69
C SER A 28 1.49 12.29 -10.48
N LEU A 29 1.96 11.28 -9.74
CA LEU A 29 3.39 11.09 -9.50
C LEU A 29 4.06 10.62 -10.80
N PRO A 30 5.24 11.16 -11.14
CA PRO A 30 5.93 10.74 -12.34
C PRO A 30 6.57 9.35 -12.12
N ASP A 31 6.46 8.47 -13.12
CA ASP A 31 7.03 7.12 -13.09
C ASP A 31 8.56 7.10 -13.02
N ASP A 32 9.21 8.21 -13.39
CA ASP A 32 10.67 8.36 -13.43
C ASP A 32 11.26 9.00 -12.17
N ALA A 33 10.46 9.18 -11.12
CA ALA A 33 10.96 9.68 -9.84
C ALA A 33 12.11 8.78 -9.36
N PRO A 34 13.33 9.31 -9.15
CA PRO A 34 14.48 8.51 -8.73
C PRO A 34 14.29 8.08 -7.27
N TYR A 35 13.57 6.99 -7.07
CA TYR A 35 13.52 6.27 -5.81
C TYR A 35 14.42 5.04 -5.94
N THR A 36 15.56 5.10 -5.26
CA THR A 36 16.40 3.93 -5.06
C THR A 36 16.16 3.42 -3.64
N PRO A 37 15.49 2.27 -3.46
CA PRO A 37 15.34 1.67 -2.14
C PRO A 37 16.73 1.42 -1.53
N PRO A 38 16.89 1.57 -0.20
CA PRO A 38 18.10 1.12 0.48
C PRO A 38 18.36 -0.37 0.23
N ASP A 39 19.63 -0.79 0.15
CA ASP A 39 19.99 -2.18 -0.15
C ASP A 39 19.32 -3.21 0.77
N TRP A 40 19.12 -2.86 2.04
CA TRP A 40 18.46 -3.76 3.00
C TRP A 40 16.98 -4.00 2.69
N HIS A 41 16.28 -3.05 2.05
CA HIS A 41 14.92 -3.28 1.55
C HIS A 41 14.94 -4.37 0.48
N ILE A 42 15.85 -4.27 -0.49
CA ILE A 42 15.98 -5.22 -1.59
C ILE A 42 16.30 -6.61 -1.05
N GLN A 43 17.27 -6.71 -0.13
CA GLN A 43 17.64 -7.97 0.50
C GLN A 43 16.47 -8.62 1.27
N GLU A 44 15.66 -7.82 1.96
CA GLU A 44 14.48 -8.33 2.66
C GLU A 44 13.39 -8.81 1.69
N LEU A 45 13.20 -8.10 0.56
CA LEU A 45 12.28 -8.55 -0.49
C LEU A 45 12.73 -9.87 -1.08
N ASP A 46 14.01 -9.99 -1.45
CA ASP A 46 14.60 -11.23 -1.99
C ASP A 46 14.44 -12.40 -1.02
N ARG A 47 14.70 -12.17 0.28
CA ARG A 47 14.51 -13.16 1.33
C ARG A 47 13.06 -13.64 1.42
N ARG A 48 12.09 -12.72 1.33
CA ARG A 48 10.65 -13.04 1.41
C ARG A 48 10.16 -13.78 0.17
N ILE A 49 10.65 -13.42 -1.01
CA ILE A 49 10.36 -14.11 -2.27
C ILE A 49 10.89 -15.55 -2.19
N ALA A 50 12.16 -15.73 -1.83
CA ALA A 50 12.76 -17.06 -1.69
C ALA A 50 12.02 -17.94 -0.67
N ALA A 51 11.54 -17.35 0.43
CA ALA A 51 10.73 -18.07 1.42
C ALA A 51 9.36 -18.49 0.87
N ALA A 52 8.72 -17.66 0.05
CA ALA A 52 7.45 -17.98 -0.61
C ALA A 52 7.64 -19.09 -1.66
N ASP A 53 8.70 -19.01 -2.47
CA ASP A 53 9.02 -20.01 -3.49
C ASP A 53 9.36 -21.37 -2.87
N ALA A 54 10.07 -21.37 -1.74
CA ALA A 54 10.40 -22.60 -1.00
C ALA A 54 9.18 -23.24 -0.31
N ASN A 55 8.11 -22.48 -0.08
CA ASN A 55 6.89 -22.98 0.54
C ASN A 55 5.62 -22.40 -0.13
N PRO A 56 5.26 -22.87 -1.34
CA PRO A 56 4.10 -22.36 -2.08
C PRO A 56 2.76 -22.53 -1.36
N GLY A 57 2.67 -23.47 -0.40
CA GLY A 57 1.48 -23.70 0.42
C GLY A 57 1.34 -22.78 1.63
N ALA A 58 2.32 -21.90 1.90
CA ALA A 58 2.24 -20.94 2.99
C ALA A 58 1.28 -19.78 2.71
N ALA A 59 0.93 -19.56 1.44
CA ALA A 59 0.00 -18.51 1.05
C ALA A 59 -1.45 -18.96 1.28
N GLU A 60 -2.27 -18.06 1.80
CA GLU A 60 -3.72 -18.23 1.91
C GLU A 60 -4.39 -17.46 0.75
N PRO A 61 -5.28 -18.10 -0.04
CA PRO A 61 -6.01 -17.39 -1.09
C PRO A 61 -6.78 -16.20 -0.53
N TRP A 62 -6.77 -15.08 -1.27
CA TRP A 62 -7.39 -13.84 -0.81
C TRP A 62 -8.89 -14.02 -0.51
N GLU A 63 -9.58 -14.85 -1.27
CA GLU A 63 -11.00 -15.17 -1.08
C GLU A 63 -11.25 -15.82 0.29
N THR A 64 -10.30 -16.64 0.77
CA THR A 64 -10.39 -17.29 2.09
C THR A 64 -10.23 -16.26 3.21
N VAL A 65 -9.26 -15.35 3.06
CA VAL A 65 -9.04 -14.23 4.00
C VAL A 65 -10.28 -13.32 4.03
N LEU A 66 -10.80 -12.94 2.87
CA LEU A 66 -11.96 -12.08 2.74
C LEU A 66 -13.21 -12.71 3.37
N ALA A 67 -13.45 -13.99 3.12
CA ALA A 67 -14.57 -14.72 3.73
C ALA A 67 -14.44 -14.79 5.27
N ARG A 68 -13.21 -14.86 5.81
CA ARG A 68 -12.98 -14.80 7.27
C ARG A 68 -13.29 -13.40 7.83
N LEU A 69 -12.87 -12.35 7.13
CA LEU A 69 -13.11 -10.96 7.57
C LEU A 69 -14.60 -10.60 7.52
N SER A 70 -15.33 -11.02 6.48
CA SER A 70 -16.76 -10.70 6.34
C SER A 70 -17.67 -11.40 7.35
N ARG A 71 -17.25 -12.55 7.90
CA ARG A 71 -17.96 -13.24 8.99
C ARG A 71 -17.72 -12.60 10.37
N SER A 72 -16.73 -11.72 10.49
CA SER A 72 -16.33 -11.09 11.75
C SER A 72 -16.94 -9.70 11.97
N SER A 73 -17.70 -9.19 10.99
CA SER A 73 -18.49 -7.96 11.05
C SER A 73 -19.97 -8.26 11.28
#